data_AF-A0A3M1GPW8-F1
#
_entry.id   AF-A0A3M1GPW8-F1
#
_cell.length_a   1.000
_cell.length_b   1.000
_cell.length_c   1.000
_cell.angle_alpha   90.00
_cell.angle_beta   90.00
_cell.angle_gamma   90.00
#
_symmetry.space_group_name_H-M   'P 1'
#
loop_
_entity.id
_entity.type
_entity.pdbx_description
1 polymer ?
#
loop_
_entity_poly.entity_id
_entity_poly.type
_entity_poly.pdbx_seq_one_letter_code
_entity_poly.pdbx_strand_id
1 'polypeptide(L)' 'MGLFDDLVQHHIYRGVERPIAPGYDYLLAGNGLFKRAESRLIRACLPLVDLPVAGLPDLHPELVVKPGRIP' A
#
# COMPACT_ATOMS: atom_id res chain seq x y z
N MET A 1 -22.79 14.68 0.24
CA MET A 1 -22.85 13.20 0.23
C MET A 1 -21.41 12.73 0.02
N GLY A 2 -20.69 12.50 1.12
CA GLY A 2 -19.24 12.30 1.12
C GLY A 2 -18.89 10.97 0.46
N LEU A 3 -18.34 11.03 -0.75
CA LEU A 3 -17.84 9.87 -1.46
C LEU A 3 -16.49 9.53 -0.82
N PHE A 4 -16.37 8.34 -0.23
CA PHE A 4 -15.22 7.87 0.56
C PHE A 4 -15.19 8.42 2.00
N ASP A 5 -16.01 7.83 2.88
CA ASP A 5 -15.53 7.64 4.27
C ASP A 5 -14.17 6.93 4.16
N ASP A 6 -13.10 7.58 4.62
CA ASP A 6 -11.72 7.10 4.55
C ASP A 6 -11.59 5.72 5.23
N LEU A 7 -11.84 4.64 4.49
CA LEU A 7 -11.70 3.29 5.01
C LEU A 7 -10.20 2.98 5.12
N VAL A 8 -9.64 3.30 6.27
CA VAL A 8 -8.25 3.01 6.61
C VAL A 8 -8.14 1.60 7.17
N GLN A 9 -7.35 0.74 6.53
CA GLN A 9 -7.00 -0.57 7.07
C GLN A 9 -5.52 -0.67 7.39
N HIS A 10 -5.21 -1.31 8.52
CA HIS A 10 -3.86 -1.53 9.01
C HIS A 10 -3.51 -3.00 8.90
N HIS A 11 -2.35 -3.31 8.32
CA HIS A 11 -1.93 -4.68 8.07
C HIS A 11 -0.46 -4.90 8.41
N ILE A 12 -0.15 -6.11 8.90
CA ILE A 12 1.22 -6.60 9.06
C ILE A 12 1.59 -7.31 7.76
N TYR A 13 2.66 -6.85 7.11
CA TYR A 13 3.16 -7.47 5.89
C TYR A 13 3.78 -8.84 6.20
N ARG A 14 3.37 -9.86 5.42
CA ARG A 14 3.77 -11.26 5.59
C ARG A 14 4.46 -11.83 4.34
N GLY A 15 4.95 -10.98 3.44
CA GLY A 15 5.62 -11.41 2.21
C GLY A 15 4.68 -11.86 1.08
N VAL A 16 3.36 -11.73 1.28
CA VAL A 16 2.35 -12.10 0.28
C VAL A 16 1.44 -10.91 0.04
N GLU A 17 1.17 -10.63 -1.23
CA GLU A 17 0.19 -9.60 -1.61
C GLU A 17 -1.22 -9.97 -1.11
N ARG A 18 -1.96 -8.94 -0.70
CA ARG A 18 -3.32 -9.06 -0.17
C ARG A 18 -4.24 -8.07 -0.86
N PRO A 19 -5.55 -8.36 -0.95
CA PRO A 19 -6.54 -7.43 -1.45
C PRO A 19 -6.41 -6.07 -0.76
N ILE A 20 -6.49 -4.99 -1.55
CA ILE A 20 -6.35 -3.62 -1.05
C ILE A 20 -7.71 -3.11 -0.63
N ALA A 21 -7.79 -2.47 0.54
CA ALA A 21 -9.01 -1.81 0.98
C ALA A 21 -9.42 -0.69 0.01
N PRO A 22 -10.73 -0.39 -0.17
CA PRO A 22 -11.13 0.80 -0.92
C PRO A 22 -10.57 2.06 -0.23
N GLY A 23 -9.56 2.68 -0.85
CA GLY A 23 -8.80 3.80 -0.27
C GLY A 23 -7.31 3.48 -0.20
N TYR A 24 -6.80 3.19 0.99
CA TYR A 24 -5.39 2.90 1.22
C TYR A 24 -5.17 1.99 2.44
N ASP A 25 -4.13 1.17 2.36
CA ASP A 25 -3.65 0.35 3.46
C ASP A 25 -2.37 0.94 4.06
N TYR A 26 -2.21 0.81 5.37
CA TYR A 26 -0.90 0.93 6.01
C TYR A 26 -0.30 -0.46 6.23
N LEU A 27 0.93 -0.66 5.76
CA LEU A 27 1.66 -1.92 5.86
C LEU A 27 2.87 -1.75 6.78
N LEU A 28 2.93 -2.52 7.86
CA LEU A 28 4.12 -2.66 8.69
C LEU A 28 5.00 -3.79 8.13
N ALA A 29 6.24 -3.49 7.75
CA ALA A 29 7.23 -4.40 7.18
C ALA A 29 8.52 -4.41 8.01
N GLY A 30 9.46 -5.30 7.65
CA GLY A 30 10.75 -5.46 8.34
C GLY A 30 11.61 -4.20 8.32
N ASN A 31 11.45 -3.37 7.30
CA ASN A 31 12.22 -2.14 7.10
C ASN A 31 11.42 -0.85 7.36
N GLY A 32 10.14 -0.92 7.74
CA GLY A 32 9.39 0.29 8.07
C GLY A 32 7.88 0.23 7.90
N LEU A 33 7.26 1.40 7.93
CA LEU A 33 5.84 1.61 7.66
C LEU A 33 5.64 2.12 6.23
N PHE A 34 4.69 1.53 5.53
CA PHE A 34 4.38 1.86 4.13
C PHE A 34 2.91 2.22 3.96
N LYS A 35 2.62 3.08 2.99
CA LYS A 35 1.25 3.33 2.50
C LYS A 35 1.08 2.67 1.15
N ARG A 36 0.08 1.81 1.03
CA ARG A 36 -0.28 1.15 -0.22
C ARG A 36 -1.62 1.65 -0.73
N ALA A 37 -1.71 1.93 -2.01
CA ALA A 37 -2.95 2.31 -2.68
C ALA A 37 -3.00 1.72 -4.09
N GLU A 38 -4.19 1.38 -4.53
CA GLU A 38 -4.43 0.91 -5.88
C GLU A 38 -5.72 1.51 -6.45
N SER A 39 -5.63 1.96 -7.69
CA SER A 39 -6.75 2.44 -8.47
C SER A 39 -6.70 1.85 -9.88
N ARG A 40 -7.60 2.30 -10.76
CA ARG A 40 -7.58 1.96 -12.19
C ARG A 40 -6.36 2.52 -12.91
N LEU A 41 -5.78 3.61 -12.41
CA LEU A 41 -4.71 4.35 -13.09
C LEU A 41 -3.33 4.11 -12.47
N ILE A 42 -3.27 3.75 -11.20
CA ILE A 42 -2.00 3.61 -10.48
C ILE A 42 -2.04 2.46 -9.49
N ARG A 43 -0.86 1.93 -9.18
CA ARG A 43 -0.57 1.10 -8.02
C ARG A 43 0.65 1.71 -7.35
N ALA A 44 0.56 1.97 -6.05
CA ALA A 44 1.64 2.61 -5.30
C ALA A 44 1.84 1.92 -3.95
N CYS A 45 3.10 1.75 -3.56
CA CYS A 45 3.59 1.36 -2.25
C CYS A 45 4.71 2.32 -1.86
N LEU A 46 4.42 3.25 -0.95
CA LEU A 46 5.34 4.34 -0.61
C LEU A 46 5.82 4.18 0.84
N PRO A 47 7.13 4.31 1.12
CA PRO A 47 7.64 4.31 2.48
C PRO A 47 7.19 5.60 3.18
N LEU A 48 6.79 5.47 4.45
CA LEU A 48 6.42 6.61 5.30
C LEU A 48 7.46 6.87 6.37
N VAL A 49 7.93 5.79 7.00
CA VAL A 49 8.89 5.84 8.10
C VAL A 49 9.81 4.63 8.00
N ASP A 50 11.11 4.88 8.00
CA ASP A 50 12.13 3.84 8.13
C ASP A 50 12.20 3.40 9.61
N LEU A 51 11.82 2.16 9.85
CA LEU A 51 11.79 1.59 11.20
C LEU A 51 12.09 0.09 11.10
N PRO A 52 13.26 -0.40 11.53
CA PRO A 52 13.55 -1.81 11.51
C PRO A 52 12.65 -2.57 12.50
N VAL A 53 11.88 -3.53 11.99
CA VAL A 53 10.98 -4.39 12.76
C VAL A 53 11.44 -5.85 12.64
N ALA A 54 11.97 -6.39 13.73
CA ALA A 54 12.48 -7.76 13.74
C ALA A 54 11.38 -8.80 13.44
N GLY A 55 11.73 -9.82 12.64
CA GLY A 55 10.84 -10.95 12.33
C GLY A 55 9.78 -10.69 11.25
N LEU A 56 9.81 -9.52 10.59
CA LEU A 56 9.00 -9.23 9.42
C LEU A 56 9.86 -9.17 8.16
N PRO A 57 9.32 -9.54 6.98
CA PRO A 57 10.03 -9.38 5.71
C PRO A 57 10.08 -7.92 5.29
N ASP A 58 11.15 -7.53 4.60
CA ASP A 58 11.30 -6.20 4.03
C ASP A 58 10.33 -5.98 2.86
N LEU A 59 9.93 -4.73 2.69
CA LEU A 59 9.07 -4.28 1.61
C LEU A 59 9.79 -3.23 0.77
N HIS A 60 9.74 -3.38 -0.54
CA HIS A 60 10.35 -2.42 -1.46
C HIS A 60 9.30 -1.40 -1.92
N PRO A 61 9.65 -0.10 -1.99
CA PRO A 61 8.80 0.90 -2.60
C PRO A 61 8.48 0.56 -4.06
N GLU A 62 7.26 0.86 -4.49
CA GLU A 62 6.82 0.62 -5.86
C GLU A 62 5.86 1.72 -6.31
N LEU A 63 6.00 2.16 -7.56
CA LEU A 63 5.02 3.00 -8.23
C LEU A 63 4.85 2.50 -9.67
N VAL A 64 3.66 1.99 -9.97
CA VAL A 64 3.27 1.53 -11.30
C VAL A 64 2.13 2.38 -11.81
N VAL A 65 2.34 3.01 -12.97
CA VAL A 65 1.26 3.66 -13.72
C VAL A 65 0.62 2.62 -14.63
N LYS A 66 -0.67 2.42 -14.48
CA LYS A 66 -1.46 1.53 -15.35
C LYS A 66 -1.87 2.36 -16.57
N PRO A 67 -1.45 1.98 -17.79
CA PRO A 67 -1.84 2.72 -18.97
C PRO A 67 -3.37 2.72 -19.09
N GLY A 68 -3.96 3.91 -19.09
CA GLY A 68 -5.34 4.07 -19.47
C GLY A 68 -5.48 3.71 -20.95
N ARG A 69 -6.45 2.86 -21.30
CA ARG A 69 -6.88 2.79 -22.70
C ARG A 69 -7.60 4.11 -23.01
N ILE A 70 -6.98 4.94 -23.83
CA ILE A 70 -7.69 6.00 -24.53
C ILE A 70 -8.52 5.29 -25.62
N PRO A 71 -9.85 5.44 -25.65
CA PRO A 71 -10.68 4.86 -26.71
C PRO A 71 -10.31 5.41 -28.09
#